data_AF-A0A2D6A7N4-F1
#
_entry.id   AF-A0A2D6A7N4-F1
#
_cell.length_a   1.000
_cell.length_b   1.000
_cell.length_c   1.000
_cell.angle_alpha   90.00
_cell.angle_beta   90.00
_cell.angle_gamma   90.00
#
_symmetry.space_group_name_H-M   'P 1'
#
loop_
_entity.id
_entity.type
_entity.pdbx_description
1 polymer ?
#
loop_
_entity_poly.entity_id
_entity_poly.type
_entity_poly.pdbx_seq_one_letter_code
_entity_poly.pdbx_strand_id
1 'polypeptide(L)'
;MKNVTVAVLIAALIGLGACDPAAPDKQSVKHPTKGPHGGKVLEVGAHVAHLEIAHDEAAGKMTIWVLGPDLATPLKLAKPPQLKIASADGPRVIDSKPGAAAAGDSIFVAIDKALAEHAPEGRITVEINGKVYNPALTHDHQH
;
A
#
# COMPACT_ATOMS: atom_id res chain seq x y z
N MET A 1 -47.93 29.54 39.22
CA MET A 1 -48.66 30.69 38.65
C MET A 1 -48.74 30.48 37.15
N LYS A 2 -49.93 30.73 36.60
CA LYS A 2 -50.39 30.47 35.22
C LYS A 2 -49.64 31.37 34.22
N ASN A 3 -49.70 31.02 32.93
CA ASN A 3 -49.66 31.84 31.69
C ASN A 3 -49.38 30.86 30.52
N VAL A 4 -50.35 30.13 29.96
CA VAL A 4 -51.29 30.49 28.86
C VAL A 4 -50.60 30.89 27.55
N THR A 5 -50.55 29.91 26.63
CA THR A 5 -50.99 29.88 25.21
C THR A 5 -50.96 31.18 24.37
N VAL A 6 -50.43 31.11 23.15
CA VAL A 6 -51.15 31.23 21.85
C VAL A 6 -50.17 31.10 20.67
N ALA A 7 -50.55 30.27 19.69
CA ALA A 7 -49.92 30.02 18.40
C ALA A 7 -50.14 31.18 17.41
N VAL A 8 -49.38 31.23 16.30
CA VAL A 8 -49.88 31.53 14.94
C VAL A 8 -48.77 31.27 13.91
N LEU A 9 -49.16 30.58 12.83
CA LEU A 9 -48.44 30.33 11.57
C LEU A 9 -48.14 31.63 10.80
N ILE A 10 -47.13 31.62 9.93
CA ILE A 10 -47.04 32.22 8.56
C ILE A 10 -45.71 31.72 7.95
N ALA A 11 -45.70 30.76 7.03
CA ALA A 11 -45.84 30.83 5.56
C ALA A 11 -44.50 31.01 4.79
N ALA A 12 -44.22 29.98 3.98
CA ALA A 12 -43.52 29.89 2.67
C ALA A 12 -42.52 30.98 2.21
N LEU A 13 -41.37 30.53 1.64
CA LEU A 13 -41.02 30.70 0.21
C LEU A 13 -39.59 30.21 -0.12
N ILE A 14 -39.52 29.21 -1.01
CA ILE A 14 -38.61 29.02 -2.17
C ILE A 14 -37.16 29.52 -2.03
N GLY A 15 -36.22 28.57 -1.98
CA GLY A 15 -34.82 28.78 -2.35
C GLY A 15 -34.39 27.75 -3.39
N LEU A 16 -34.33 28.18 -4.65
CA LEU A 16 -33.69 27.50 -5.77
C LEU A 16 -32.16 27.59 -5.65
N GLY A 17 -31.47 26.52 -6.02
CA GLY A 17 -30.11 26.60 -6.56
C GLY A 17 -28.98 26.48 -5.54
N ALA A 18 -28.55 25.26 -5.27
CA ALA A 18 -27.14 24.98 -5.01
C ALA A 18 -26.68 23.98 -6.08
N CYS A 19 -25.93 24.50 -7.05
CA CYS A 19 -25.12 23.72 -7.95
C CYS A 19 -24.03 23.07 -7.08
N ASP A 20 -24.11 21.76 -6.85
CA ASP A 20 -23.01 21.03 -6.23
C ASP A 20 -21.76 21.19 -7.10
N PRO A 21 -20.65 21.77 -6.61
CA PRO A 21 -19.39 21.69 -7.33
C PRO A 21 -18.98 20.22 -7.32
N ALA A 22 -18.99 19.61 -8.51
CA ALA A 22 -18.39 18.31 -8.76
C ALA A 22 -17.02 18.24 -8.07
N ALA A 23 -16.86 17.24 -7.20
CA ALA A 23 -15.58 16.94 -6.59
C ALA A 23 -14.51 16.84 -7.68
N PRO A 24 -13.31 17.42 -7.50
CA PRO A 24 -12.27 17.33 -8.51
C PRO A 24 -11.96 15.87 -8.77
N ASP A 25 -12.15 15.45 -10.03
CA ASP A 25 -11.65 14.19 -10.57
C ASP A 25 -10.19 14.06 -10.16
N LYS A 26 -9.91 13.10 -9.27
CA LYS A 26 -8.54 12.68 -9.00
C LYS A 26 -8.04 12.08 -10.29
N GLN A 27 -7.35 12.89 -11.10
CA GLN A 27 -6.59 12.43 -12.24
C GLN A 27 -5.72 11.28 -11.74
N SER A 28 -6.11 10.06 -12.12
CA SER A 28 -5.36 8.86 -11.86
C SER A 28 -4.10 8.93 -12.71
N VAL A 29 -3.06 9.57 -12.16
CA VAL A 29 -1.71 9.51 -12.72
C VAL A 29 -1.36 8.03 -12.80
N LYS A 30 -1.19 7.52 -14.02
CA LYS A 30 -0.82 6.12 -14.23
C LYS A 30 0.61 5.94 -13.72
N HIS A 31 0.75 5.42 -12.50
CA HIS A 31 2.04 5.05 -11.96
C HIS A 31 2.62 3.84 -12.73
N PRO A 32 3.94 3.78 -12.95
CA PRO A 32 4.58 2.61 -13.53
C PRO A 32 4.22 1.35 -12.73
N THR A 33 3.74 0.31 -13.41
CA THR A 33 3.43 -0.98 -12.78
C THR A 33 4.68 -1.84 -12.52
N LYS A 34 5.81 -1.44 -13.11
CA LYS A 34 7.12 -2.10 -13.04
C LYS A 34 8.19 -1.13 -12.56
N GLY A 35 9.07 -1.64 -11.70
CA GLY A 35 10.21 -0.88 -11.21
C GLY A 35 11.47 -1.10 -12.07
N PRO A 36 12.58 -0.45 -11.70
CA PRO A 36 13.85 -0.53 -12.44
C PRO A 36 14.48 -1.94 -12.49
N HIS A 37 14.05 -2.87 -11.64
CA HIS A 37 14.50 -4.27 -11.64
C HIS A 37 13.51 -5.23 -12.31
N GLY A 38 12.44 -4.73 -12.95
CA GLY A 38 11.41 -5.52 -13.63
C GLY A 38 10.37 -6.18 -12.71
N GLY A 39 10.43 -5.90 -11.41
CA GLY A 39 9.49 -6.38 -10.40
C GLY A 39 8.18 -5.61 -10.36
N LYS A 40 7.20 -6.10 -9.60
CA LYS A 40 5.95 -5.38 -9.29
C LYS A 40 6.25 -4.24 -8.31
N VAL A 41 5.65 -3.07 -8.52
CA VAL A 41 5.79 -1.93 -7.61
C VAL A 41 4.62 -1.86 -6.64
N LEU A 42 4.92 -1.70 -5.35
CA LEU A 42 3.96 -1.37 -4.31
C LEU A 42 4.26 0.04 -3.78
N GLU A 43 3.25 0.90 -3.78
CA GLU A 43 3.37 2.24 -3.22
C GLU A 43 3.32 2.22 -1.69
N VAL A 44 4.23 2.95 -1.06
CA VAL A 44 4.29 3.09 0.40
C VAL A 44 3.89 4.50 0.77
N GLY A 45 2.68 4.63 1.33
CA GLY A 45 2.13 5.85 1.91
C GLY A 45 2.27 7.10 1.04
N ALA A 46 1.27 7.41 0.19
CA ALA A 46 1.25 8.63 -0.64
C ALA A 46 2.61 8.99 -1.27
N HIS A 47 3.29 7.99 -1.85
CA HIS A 47 4.61 8.09 -2.48
C HIS A 47 5.79 8.44 -1.55
N VAL A 48 5.72 8.15 -0.25
CA VAL A 48 6.89 8.25 0.65
C VAL A 48 8.01 7.34 0.19
N ALA A 49 7.67 6.15 -0.31
CA ALA A 49 8.62 5.19 -0.88
C ALA A 49 7.89 4.22 -1.82
N HIS A 50 8.65 3.35 -2.47
CA HIS A 50 8.16 2.25 -3.27
C HIS A 50 8.87 0.95 -2.87
N LEU A 51 8.13 -0.15 -2.84
CA LEU A 51 8.72 -1.49 -2.78
C LEU A 51 8.62 -2.12 -4.15
N GLU A 52 9.74 -2.42 -4.78
CA GLU A 52 9.76 -3.27 -5.95
C GLU A 52 9.96 -4.72 -5.54
N ILE A 53 9.12 -5.61 -6.04
CA ILE A 53 9.05 -7.01 -5.65
C ILE A 53 9.31 -7.88 -6.87
N ALA A 54 10.36 -8.71 -6.80
CA ALA A 54 10.52 -9.85 -7.70
C ALA A 54 10.20 -11.14 -6.94
N HIS A 55 9.29 -11.92 -7.50
CA HIS A 55 8.87 -13.20 -6.94
C HIS A 55 9.37 -14.35 -7.81
N ASP A 56 10.13 -15.25 -7.19
CA ASP A 56 10.64 -16.48 -7.77
C ASP A 56 9.90 -17.64 -7.09
N GLU A 57 8.78 -18.04 -7.69
CA GLU A 57 7.86 -19.07 -7.18
C GLU A 57 8.57 -20.41 -7.01
N ALA A 58 9.38 -20.82 -8.00
CA ALA A 58 10.11 -22.09 -7.96
C ALA A 58 11.10 -22.16 -6.79
N ALA A 59 11.73 -21.04 -6.43
CA ALA A 59 12.65 -20.97 -5.30
C ALA A 59 11.96 -20.64 -3.95
N GLY A 60 10.64 -20.37 -3.94
CA GLY A 60 9.94 -19.86 -2.76
C GLY A 60 10.57 -18.57 -2.22
N LYS A 61 10.99 -17.67 -3.13
CA LYS A 61 11.82 -16.51 -2.81
C LYS A 61 11.17 -15.21 -3.28
N MET A 62 11.18 -14.20 -2.42
CA MET A 62 10.91 -12.81 -2.79
C MET A 62 12.14 -11.95 -2.57
N THR A 63 12.47 -11.15 -3.59
CA THR A 63 13.42 -10.05 -3.47
C THR A 63 12.65 -8.73 -3.41
N ILE A 64 13.02 -7.89 -2.45
CA ILE A 64 12.38 -6.62 -2.15
C ILE A 64 13.44 -5.53 -2.29
N TRP A 65 13.26 -4.63 -3.24
CA TRP A 65 14.03 -3.39 -3.33
C TRP A 65 13.20 -2.26 -2.73
N VAL A 66 13.83 -1.49 -1.85
CA VAL A 66 13.23 -0.31 -1.23
C VAL A 66 13.75 0.90 -1.97
N LEU A 67 12.84 1.63 -2.60
CA LEU A 67 13.13 2.78 -3.45
C LEU A 67 12.47 4.02 -2.87
N GLY A 68 13.06 5.18 -3.12
CA GLY A 68 12.54 6.47 -2.70
C GLY A 68 11.26 6.87 -3.44
N PRO A 69 10.78 8.11 -3.21
CA PRO A 69 9.61 8.68 -3.89
C PRO A 69 9.72 8.70 -5.42
N ASP A 70 10.93 8.65 -5.96
CA ASP A 70 11.22 8.70 -7.40
C ASP A 70 11.18 7.33 -8.10
N LEU A 71 10.94 6.23 -7.35
CA LEU A 71 10.99 4.85 -7.86
C LEU A 71 12.36 4.48 -8.48
N ALA A 72 13.43 5.18 -8.10
CA ALA A 72 14.75 4.97 -8.70
C ALA A 72 15.87 4.93 -7.66
N THR A 73 15.83 5.85 -6.69
CA THR A 73 16.89 5.97 -5.68
C THR A 73 16.71 4.91 -4.59
N PRO A 74 17.73 4.08 -4.28
CA PRO A 74 17.65 3.14 -3.17
C PRO A 74 17.43 3.85 -1.84
N LEU A 75 16.44 3.42 -1.08
CA LEU A 75 16.12 3.95 0.24
C LEU A 75 16.49 2.92 1.32
N LYS A 76 17.44 3.28 2.18
CA LYS A 76 17.88 2.41 3.27
C LYS A 76 16.84 2.35 4.39
N LEU A 77 16.66 1.17 4.97
CA LEU A 77 15.82 0.93 6.13
C LEU A 77 16.67 0.62 7.36
N ALA A 78 16.22 1.07 8.52
CA ALA A 78 16.81 0.69 9.80
C ALA A 78 16.49 -0.76 10.20
N LYS A 79 15.41 -1.32 9.67
CA LYS A 79 14.94 -2.68 9.96
C LYS A 79 14.49 -3.38 8.67
N PRO A 80 14.75 -4.68 8.51
CA PRO A 80 14.22 -5.44 7.39
C PRO A 80 12.69 -5.41 7.33
N PRO A 81 12.09 -5.38 6.13
CA PRO A 81 10.66 -5.60 5.97
C PRO A 81 10.23 -6.99 6.48
N GLN A 82 8.99 -7.11 6.91
CA GLN A 82 8.38 -8.38 7.29
C GLN A 82 7.17 -8.67 6.40
N LEU A 83 7.10 -9.87 5.85
CA LEU A 83 5.98 -10.28 5.00
C LEU A 83 4.94 -11.00 5.86
N LYS A 84 3.68 -10.61 5.70
CA LYS A 84 2.51 -11.27 6.30
C LYS A 84 1.69 -11.84 5.16
N ILE A 85 1.88 -13.13 4.90
CA ILE A 85 1.39 -13.83 3.71
C ILE A 85 0.23 -14.74 4.08
N ALA A 86 -0.85 -14.69 3.31
CA ALA A 86 -1.89 -15.70 3.34
C ALA A 86 -1.39 -16.97 2.64
N SER A 87 -1.63 -18.13 3.24
CA SER A 87 -1.14 -19.41 2.76
C SER A 87 -2.18 -20.49 3.03
N ALA A 88 -2.15 -21.58 2.27
CA ALA A 88 -3.05 -22.72 2.44
C ALA A 88 -3.01 -23.32 3.87
N ASP A 89 -1.85 -23.24 4.54
CA ASP A 89 -1.66 -23.72 5.92
C ASP A 89 -2.06 -22.68 6.99
N GLY A 90 -2.60 -21.54 6.57
CA GLY A 90 -2.91 -20.38 7.41
C GLY A 90 -1.89 -19.24 7.28
N PRO A 91 -2.14 -18.07 7.90
CA PRO A 91 -1.27 -16.90 7.77
C PRO A 91 0.16 -17.15 8.24
N ARG A 92 1.13 -16.63 7.49
CA ARG A 92 2.56 -16.76 7.73
C ARG A 92 3.20 -15.39 7.93
N VAL A 93 4.08 -15.30 8.93
CA VAL A 93 4.93 -14.15 9.15
C VAL A 93 6.35 -14.55 8.77
N ILE A 94 6.94 -13.86 7.79
CA ILE A 94 8.23 -14.20 7.21
C ILE A 94 9.15 -13.00 7.37
N ASP A 95 10.23 -13.17 8.12
CA ASP A 95 11.27 -12.16 8.26
C ASP A 95 12.19 -12.17 7.03
N SER A 96 12.35 -11.01 6.40
CA SER A 96 13.34 -10.85 5.33
C SER A 96 14.73 -10.61 5.90
N LYS A 97 15.76 -10.91 5.11
CA LYS A 97 17.16 -10.69 5.46
C LYS A 97 17.80 -9.76 4.44
N PRO A 98 18.83 -8.98 4.81
CA PRO A 98 19.58 -8.20 3.84
C PRO A 98 20.06 -9.06 2.66
N GLY A 99 19.87 -8.56 1.44
CA GLY A 99 20.36 -9.19 0.22
C GLY A 99 21.85 -8.95 0.01
N ALA A 100 22.49 -9.79 -0.81
CA ALA A 100 23.94 -9.77 -1.03
C ALA A 100 24.47 -8.63 -1.93
N ALA A 101 23.59 -7.82 -2.54
CA ALA A 101 24.00 -6.73 -3.42
C ALA A 101 24.47 -5.50 -2.63
N ALA A 102 25.35 -4.70 -3.24
CA ALA A 102 26.11 -3.54 -2.70
C ALA A 102 25.29 -2.41 -2.02
N ALA A 103 23.98 -2.57 -1.87
CA ALA A 103 23.07 -1.68 -1.17
C ALA A 103 22.45 -2.40 0.04
N GLY A 104 23.29 -3.04 0.86
CA GLY A 104 22.87 -3.53 2.18
C GLY A 104 22.07 -2.43 2.88
N ASP A 105 20.90 -2.79 3.38
CA ASP A 105 19.85 -1.94 3.96
C ASP A 105 18.76 -1.42 3.01
N SER A 106 18.86 -1.58 1.69
CA SER A 106 17.75 -1.26 0.75
C SER A 106 17.33 -2.43 -0.13
N ILE A 107 17.95 -3.59 0.02
CA ILE A 107 17.60 -4.83 -0.68
C ILE A 107 17.44 -5.93 0.35
N PHE A 108 16.31 -6.63 0.28
CA PHE A 108 15.95 -7.68 1.22
C PHE A 108 15.45 -8.93 0.50
N VAL A 109 15.71 -10.08 1.08
CA VAL A 109 15.30 -11.39 0.56
C VAL A 109 14.52 -12.14 1.63
N ALA A 110 13.34 -12.63 1.26
CA ALA A 110 12.55 -13.55 2.06
C ALA A 110 12.48 -14.91 1.35
N ILE A 111 12.65 -15.99 2.10
CA ILE A 111 12.53 -17.36 1.61
C ILE A 111 11.63 -18.13 2.57
N ASP A 112 10.53 -18.68 2.07
CA ASP A 112 9.61 -19.53 2.82
C ASP A 112 8.81 -20.39 1.84
N LYS A 113 8.37 -21.58 2.27
CA LYS A 113 7.53 -22.46 1.44
C LYS A 113 6.21 -21.81 1.01
N ALA A 114 5.65 -20.91 1.81
CA ALA A 114 4.44 -20.17 1.48
C ALA A 114 4.65 -19.20 0.30
N LEU A 115 5.89 -18.81 0.03
CA LEU A 115 6.25 -18.04 -1.16
C LEU A 115 6.44 -18.92 -2.40
N ALA A 116 6.37 -20.24 -2.27
CA ALA A 116 6.31 -21.14 -3.44
C ALA A 116 4.86 -21.35 -3.94
N GLU A 117 3.88 -20.81 -3.22
CA GLU A 117 2.49 -20.78 -3.68
C GLU A 117 2.37 -19.79 -4.85
N HIS A 118 1.53 -20.12 -5.83
CA HIS A 118 1.24 -19.21 -6.93
C HIS A 118 0.56 -17.95 -6.39
N ALA A 119 1.04 -16.80 -6.83
CA ALA A 119 0.41 -15.52 -6.54
C ALA A 119 0.17 -15.25 -5.02
N PRO A 120 1.22 -15.23 -4.17
CA PRO A 120 1.06 -15.02 -2.74
C PRO A 120 0.46 -13.64 -2.44
N GLU A 121 -0.57 -13.63 -1.61
CA GLU A 121 -1.27 -12.43 -1.17
C GLU A 121 -0.93 -12.07 0.27
N GLY A 122 -1.05 -10.80 0.62
CA GLY A 122 -0.90 -10.36 2.01
C GLY A 122 -0.47 -8.91 2.14
N ARG A 123 0.44 -8.65 3.07
CA ARG A 123 1.00 -7.32 3.30
C ARG A 123 2.48 -7.39 3.59
N ILE A 124 3.19 -6.34 3.22
CA ILE A 124 4.60 -6.14 3.62
C ILE A 124 4.61 -5.05 4.68
N THR A 125 5.08 -5.36 5.88
CA THR A 125 5.30 -4.39 6.96
C THR A 125 6.66 -3.74 6.76
N VAL A 126 6.71 -2.41 6.71
CA VAL A 126 7.96 -1.64 6.55
C VAL A 126 7.95 -0.42 7.45
N GLU A 127 9.07 -0.12 8.10
CA GLU A 127 9.25 1.07 8.95
C GLU A 127 10.17 2.07 8.25
N ILE A 128 9.66 3.28 8.01
CA ILE A 128 10.39 4.38 7.35
C ILE A 128 10.27 5.61 8.23
N ASN A 129 11.41 6.15 8.66
CA ASN A 129 11.49 7.32 9.55
C ASN A 129 10.62 7.16 10.82
N GLY A 130 10.64 5.96 11.44
CA GLY A 130 9.86 5.64 12.64
C GLY A 130 8.36 5.44 12.44
N LYS A 131 7.87 5.55 11.19
CA LYS A 131 6.46 5.27 10.85
C LYS A 131 6.33 3.91 10.16
N VAL A 132 5.39 3.11 10.64
CA VAL A 132 5.07 1.80 10.07
C VAL A 132 4.05 1.94 8.95
N TYR A 133 4.34 1.28 7.83
CA TYR A 133 3.46 1.14 6.68
C TYR A 133 3.21 -0.34 6.41
N ASN A 134 2.06 -0.62 5.80
CA ASN A 134 1.66 -1.97 5.43
C ASN A 134 1.12 -1.98 3.99
N PRO A 135 1.91 -1.72 2.94
CA PRO A 135 1.44 -1.91 1.56
C PRO A 135 0.84 -3.31 1.36
N ALA A 136 -0.26 -3.36 0.60
CA ALA A 136 -0.89 -4.63 0.23
C ALA A 136 -0.06 -5.31 -0.87
N LEU A 137 0.20 -6.59 -0.69
CA LEU A 137 0.70 -7.47 -1.73
C LEU A 137 -0.51 -8.17 -2.34
N THR A 138 -0.98 -7.66 -3.47
CA THR A 138 -2.07 -8.25 -4.26
C THR A 138 -1.54 -8.74 -5.58
N HIS A 139 -2.23 -9.69 -6.20
CA HIS A 139 -2.06 -9.96 -7.62
C HIS A 139 -3.19 -9.27 -8.38
N ASP A 140 -2.85 -8.46 -9.36
CA ASP A 140 -3.86 -7.75 -10.15
C ASP A 140 -4.37 -8.70 -11.23
N HIS A 141 -5.61 -9.16 -11.09
CA HIS A 141 -6.33 -9.94 -12.10
C HIS A 141 -6.88 -9.05 -13.22
N GLN A 142 -6.04 -8.18 -13.79
CA GLN A 142 -6.43 -7.44 -14.99
C GLN A 142 -6.27 -8.38 -16.19
N HIS A 143 -7.43 -8.88 -16.65
CA HIS A 143 -7.69 -9.69 -17.85
C HIS A 143 -7.09 -9.11 -19.14
#